data_AF-A0A659UMF3-F1
#
_entry.id   AF-A0A659UMF3-F1
#
_cell.length_a   1.000
_cell.length_b   1.000
_cell.length_c   1.000
_cell.angle_alpha   90.00
_cell.angle_beta   90.00
_cell.angle_gamma   90.00
#
_symmetry.space_group_name_H-M   'P 1'
#
loop_
_entity.id
_entity.type
_entity.pdbx_description
1 polymer ?
#
loop_
_entity_poly.entity_id
_entity_poly.type
_entity_poly.pdbx_seq_one_letter_code
_entity_poly.pdbx_strand_id
1 'polypeptide(L)'
;ENEPAEKLARELAGKLPQGMDRIFFGSGGSEATESCIKLARQWAVATGQAGRWKVITRFPSYHGGTLGSLSITGDDALAETFTPMMRVMPTVPAPTAWRDRDNFSMEQRGVRYADMLEEKILA
;
A
#
# COMPACT_ATOMS: atom_id res chain seq x y z
N GLU A 1 22.77 -15.37 1.51
CA GLU A 1 21.85 -15.67 2.62
C GLU A 1 22.54 -16.53 3.67
N ASN A 2 22.04 -16.52 4.90
CA ASN A 2 22.58 -17.32 6.00
C ASN A 2 21.53 -18.31 6.52
N GLU A 3 21.97 -19.34 7.25
CA GLU A 3 21.11 -20.41 7.76
C GLU A 3 19.90 -19.87 8.58
N PRO A 4 20.06 -18.90 9.51
CA PRO A 4 18.92 -18.31 10.21
C PRO A 4 17.86 -17.70 9.28
N ALA A 5 18.28 -16.94 8.27
CA ALA A 5 17.38 -16.31 7.31
C ALA A 5 16.61 -17.35 6.49
N GLU A 6 17.29 -18.41 6.04
CA GLU A 6 16.65 -19.50 5.29
C GLU A 6 15.63 -20.27 6.13
N LYS A 7 15.98 -20.58 7.39
CA LYS A 7 15.08 -21.25 8.33
C LYS A 7 13.82 -20.41 8.56
N LEU A 8 14.00 -19.12 8.85
CA LEU A 8 12.88 -18.20 9.04
C LEU A 8 12.02 -18.09 7.78
N ALA A 9 12.62 -18.02 6.59
CA ALA A 9 11.87 -17.95 5.34
C ALA A 9 11.01 -19.19 5.12
N ARG A 10 11.54 -20.40 5.39
CA ARG A 10 10.77 -21.67 5.31
C ARG A 10 9.62 -21.70 6.32
N GLU A 11 9.86 -21.29 7.56
CA GLU A 11 8.83 -21.26 8.59
C GLU A 11 7.71 -20.25 8.28
N LEU A 12 8.07 -19.07 7.76
CA LEU A 12 7.11 -18.06 7.34
C LEU A 12 6.29 -18.57 6.15
N ALA A 13 6.94 -19.08 5.10
CA ALA A 13 6.24 -19.60 3.93
C ALA A 13 5.20 -20.68 4.29
N GLY A 14 5.48 -21.53 5.29
CA GLY A 14 4.53 -22.54 5.78
C GLY A 14 3.30 -21.98 6.53
N LYS A 15 3.33 -20.70 6.93
CA LYS A 15 2.23 -19.99 7.63
C LYS A 15 1.47 -19.03 6.72
N LEU A 16 1.99 -18.76 5.52
CA LEU A 16 1.38 -17.83 4.59
C LEU A 16 0.35 -18.53 3.69
N PRO A 17 -0.60 -17.79 3.10
CA PRO A 17 -1.53 -18.34 2.12
C PRO A 17 -0.79 -19.03 0.97
N GLN A 18 -1.46 -20.03 0.36
CA GLN A 18 -0.93 -20.74 -0.80
C GLN A 18 -0.49 -19.76 -1.90
N GLY A 19 0.72 -19.96 -2.43
CA GLY A 19 1.30 -19.10 -3.46
C GLY A 19 2.12 -17.90 -2.94
N MET A 20 2.18 -17.68 -1.62
CA MET A 20 3.01 -16.63 -1.02
C MET A 20 4.23 -17.23 -0.30
N ASP A 21 5.23 -17.66 -1.09
CA ASP A 21 6.37 -18.47 -0.64
C ASP A 21 7.76 -17.81 -0.91
N ARG A 22 7.77 -16.53 -1.31
CA ARG A 22 8.99 -15.74 -1.52
C ARG A 22 9.07 -14.64 -0.47
N ILE A 23 10.15 -14.69 0.33
CA ILE A 23 10.37 -13.78 1.45
C ILE A 23 11.56 -12.89 1.14
N PHE A 24 11.36 -11.58 1.21
CA PHE A 24 12.42 -10.57 1.20
C PHE A 24 12.48 -9.93 2.58
N PHE A 25 13.63 -10.02 3.24
CA PHE A 25 13.82 -9.45 4.57
C PHE A 25 14.22 -7.98 4.49
N GLY A 26 13.65 -7.17 5.38
CA GLY A 26 14.06 -5.79 5.63
C GLY A 26 14.23 -5.54 7.13
N SER A 27 14.72 -4.37 7.48
CA SER A 27 14.98 -3.95 8.87
C SER A 27 13.77 -3.36 9.59
N GLY A 28 12.69 -3.02 8.87
CA GLY A 28 11.47 -2.46 9.44
C GLY A 28 10.34 -2.25 8.42
N GLY A 29 9.19 -1.77 8.92
CA GLY A 29 7.96 -1.62 8.13
C GLY A 29 8.07 -0.64 6.95
N SER A 30 8.82 0.46 7.13
CA SER A 30 9.05 1.42 6.03
C SER A 30 9.82 0.77 4.88
N GLU A 31 10.89 0.03 5.17
CA GLU A 31 11.69 -0.66 4.15
C GLU A 31 10.91 -1.80 3.48
N ALA A 32 10.10 -2.53 4.26
CA ALA A 32 9.19 -3.55 3.72
C ALA A 32 8.20 -2.91 2.72
N THR A 33 7.63 -1.75 3.06
CA THR A 33 6.71 -1.01 2.18
C THR A 33 7.39 -0.53 0.90
N GLU A 34 8.57 0.08 1.00
CA GLU A 34 9.38 0.48 -0.16
C GLU A 34 9.70 -0.71 -1.07
N SER A 35 10.02 -1.87 -0.47
CA SER A 35 10.30 -3.10 -1.21
C SER A 35 9.08 -3.59 -1.97
N CYS A 36 7.88 -3.54 -1.37
CA CYS A 36 6.62 -3.86 -2.03
C CYS A 36 6.32 -2.90 -3.20
N ILE A 37 6.50 -1.58 -3.01
CA ILE A 37 6.30 -0.57 -4.06
C ILE A 37 7.26 -0.83 -5.23
N LYS A 38 8.54 -1.07 -4.93
CA LYS A 38 9.57 -1.37 -5.94
C LYS A 38 9.26 -2.65 -6.70
N LEU A 39 8.84 -3.70 -6.02
CA LEU A 39 8.46 -4.98 -6.65
C LEU A 39 7.26 -4.79 -7.60
N ALA A 40 6.20 -4.11 -7.15
CA ALA A 40 5.04 -3.81 -7.98
C ALA A 40 5.45 -2.98 -9.22
N ARG A 41 6.34 -2.00 -9.04
CA ARG A 41 6.85 -1.19 -10.16
C ARG A 41 7.71 -2.01 -11.13
N GLN A 42 8.62 -2.84 -10.61
CA GLN A 42 9.47 -3.72 -11.42
C GLN A 42 8.62 -4.69 -12.24
N TRP A 43 7.59 -5.30 -11.64
CA TRP A 43 6.65 -6.16 -12.33
C TRP A 43 5.91 -5.42 -13.46
N ALA A 44 5.41 -4.21 -13.19
CA ALA A 44 4.71 -3.41 -14.20
C ALA A 44 5.62 -3.09 -15.40
N VAL A 45 6.88 -2.73 -15.15
CA VAL A 45 7.86 -2.49 -16.23
C VAL A 45 8.17 -3.78 -16.98
N ALA A 46 8.45 -4.87 -16.27
CA ALA A 46 8.81 -6.17 -16.87
C ALA A 46 7.68 -6.78 -17.72
N THR A 47 6.42 -6.39 -17.46
CA THR A 47 5.23 -6.87 -18.19
C THR A 47 4.72 -5.87 -19.25
N GLY A 48 5.53 -4.89 -19.64
CA GLY A 48 5.18 -3.93 -20.70
C GLY A 48 4.23 -2.80 -20.28
N GLN A 49 3.90 -2.68 -18.99
CA GLN A 49 3.01 -1.66 -18.43
C GLN A 49 3.82 -0.50 -17.83
N ALA A 50 4.80 0.04 -18.56
CA ALA A 50 5.70 1.07 -18.04
C ALA A 50 4.98 2.36 -17.57
N GLY A 51 3.79 2.65 -18.08
CA GLY A 51 2.93 3.75 -17.60
C GLY A 51 2.22 3.50 -16.26
N ARG A 52 2.22 2.26 -15.74
CA ARG A 52 1.56 1.87 -14.48
C ARG A 52 2.53 2.07 -13.30
N TRP A 53 2.45 3.23 -12.67
CA TRP A 53 3.36 3.62 -11.56
C TRP A 53 2.67 4.27 -10.36
N LYS A 54 1.41 4.75 -10.50
CA LYS A 54 0.65 5.33 -9.38
C LYS A 54 0.34 4.23 -8.35
N VAL A 55 0.44 4.56 -7.06
CA VAL A 55 0.04 3.69 -5.95
C VAL A 55 -1.10 4.38 -5.21
N ILE A 56 -2.32 3.86 -5.28
CA ILE A 56 -3.46 4.46 -4.57
C ILE A 56 -3.51 3.93 -3.15
N THR A 57 -3.60 4.82 -2.16
CA THR A 57 -3.77 4.45 -0.74
C THR A 57 -4.99 5.11 -0.10
N ARG A 58 -5.21 4.81 1.18
CA ARG A 58 -6.36 5.32 1.94
C ARG A 58 -5.98 6.56 2.74
N PHE A 59 -6.95 7.41 3.02
CA PHE A 59 -6.81 8.54 3.94
C PHE A 59 -7.93 8.50 5.01
N PRO A 60 -7.60 8.44 6.32
CA PRO A 60 -6.25 8.41 6.88
C PRO A 60 -5.58 7.03 6.74
N SER A 61 -4.24 6.99 6.72
CA SER A 61 -3.44 5.75 6.77
C SER A 61 -2.00 6.02 7.18
N TYR A 62 -1.26 4.97 7.56
CA TYR A 62 0.18 5.04 7.86
C TYR A 62 0.92 3.90 7.16
N HIS A 63 1.97 4.24 6.41
CA HIS A 63 2.75 3.27 5.62
C HIS A 63 4.26 3.31 5.90
N GLY A 64 4.73 4.21 6.77
CA GLY A 64 6.14 4.33 7.14
C GLY A 64 6.64 5.78 7.06
N GLY A 65 7.93 5.96 7.32
CA GLY A 65 8.58 7.28 7.39
C GLY A 65 9.73 7.50 6.40
N THR A 66 9.99 6.57 5.48
CA THR A 66 10.90 6.82 4.34
C THR A 66 10.17 7.62 3.27
N LEU A 67 10.87 8.37 2.40
CA LEU A 67 10.20 9.25 1.44
C LEU A 67 9.17 8.55 0.53
N GLY A 68 9.44 7.33 0.06
CA GLY A 68 8.48 6.58 -0.76
C GLY A 68 7.28 6.08 0.05
N SER A 69 7.50 5.56 1.26
CA SER A 69 6.41 5.13 2.15
C SER A 69 5.59 6.30 2.73
N LEU A 70 6.21 7.45 2.93
CA LEU A 70 5.57 8.70 3.34
C LEU A 70 4.73 9.28 2.18
N SER A 71 5.19 9.14 0.93
CA SER A 71 4.44 9.62 -0.25
C SER A 71 3.09 8.93 -0.46
N ILE A 72 2.87 7.78 0.18
CA ILE A 72 1.63 7.01 0.17
C ILE A 72 0.92 7.00 1.54
N THR A 73 1.44 7.71 2.54
CA THR A 73 0.85 7.81 3.88
C THR A 73 -0.27 8.86 3.89
N GLY A 74 -1.45 8.48 4.40
CA GLY A 74 -2.60 9.38 4.55
C GLY A 74 -2.59 10.12 5.88
N ASP A 75 -1.52 10.86 6.17
CA ASP A 75 -1.40 11.72 7.35
C ASP A 75 -0.65 13.00 6.94
N ASP A 76 -1.41 14.07 6.70
CA ASP A 76 -0.86 15.33 6.22
C ASP A 76 0.10 15.95 7.23
N ALA A 77 -0.13 15.78 8.53
CA ALA A 77 0.75 16.34 9.55
C ALA A 77 2.15 15.71 9.50
N LEU A 78 2.23 14.42 9.13
CA LEU A 78 3.51 13.72 8.92
C LEU A 78 4.12 14.04 7.55
N ALA A 79 3.30 14.20 6.50
CA ALA A 79 3.77 14.29 5.12
C ALA A 79 4.09 15.73 4.64
N GLU A 80 3.36 16.74 5.14
CA GLU A 80 3.34 18.11 4.60
C GLU A 80 4.75 18.70 4.48
N THR A 81 5.54 18.60 5.55
CA THR A 81 6.92 19.12 5.63
C THR A 81 7.83 18.60 4.52
N PHE A 82 7.59 17.37 4.03
CA PHE A 82 8.46 16.69 3.06
C PHE A 82 7.89 16.66 1.65
N THR A 83 6.70 17.23 1.42
CA THR A 83 6.01 17.23 0.12
C THR A 83 6.90 17.71 -1.04
N PRO A 84 7.73 18.77 -0.93
CA PRO A 84 8.62 19.18 -2.02
C PRO A 84 9.69 18.15 -2.42
N MET A 85 9.94 17.14 -1.58
CA MET A 85 10.97 16.11 -1.79
C MET A 85 10.42 14.80 -2.35
N MET A 86 9.10 14.66 -2.50
CA MET A 86 8.47 13.41 -2.90
C MET A 86 7.30 13.63 -3.86
N ARG A 87 6.98 12.60 -4.64
CA ARG A 87 5.78 12.60 -5.47
C ARG A 87 4.62 12.03 -4.67
N VAL A 88 3.80 12.92 -4.10
CA VAL A 88 2.59 12.51 -3.37
C VAL A 88 1.69 11.68 -4.28
N MET A 89 1.26 10.53 -3.77
CA MET A 89 0.45 9.58 -4.49
C MET A 89 -1.05 9.83 -4.24
N PRO A 90 -1.93 9.45 -5.19
CA PRO A 90 -3.37 9.61 -5.02
C PRO A 90 -3.92 8.82 -3.83
N THR A 91 -4.88 9.40 -3.12
CA THR A 91 -5.58 8.76 -2.01
C THR A 91 -7.08 8.66 -2.26
N VAL A 92 -7.72 7.72 -1.56
CA VAL A 92 -9.17 7.57 -1.43
C VAL A 92 -9.56 7.57 0.06
N PRO A 93 -10.81 7.91 0.43
CA PRO A 93 -11.24 7.84 1.82
C PRO A 93 -11.06 6.43 2.39
N ALA A 94 -10.52 6.32 3.61
CA ALA A 94 -10.55 5.08 4.35
C ALA A 94 -12.01 4.71 4.68
N PRO A 95 -12.39 3.41 4.65
CA PRO A 95 -13.74 3.00 4.96
C PRO A 95 -14.01 3.15 6.47
N THR A 96 -14.43 4.36 6.87
CA THR A 96 -14.81 4.65 8.25
C THR A 96 -16.32 4.53 8.41
N ALA A 97 -16.87 3.37 8.04
CA ALA A 97 -18.32 3.13 7.95
C ALA A 97 -19.10 3.49 9.22
N TRP A 98 -18.47 3.42 10.39
CA TRP A 98 -19.08 3.83 11.66
C TRP A 98 -19.28 5.35 11.82
N ARG A 99 -18.52 6.17 11.07
CA ARG A 99 -18.61 7.64 11.04
C ARG A 99 -19.62 8.15 10.01
N ASP A 100 -20.05 7.29 9.08
CA ASP A 100 -20.94 7.68 8.00
C ASP A 100 -22.34 7.99 8.54
N ARG A 101 -22.82 9.21 8.28
CA ARG A 101 -24.12 9.72 8.74
C ARG A 101 -25.21 9.59 7.67
N ASP A 102 -25.21 8.48 6.96
CA ASP A 102 -26.20 8.13 5.94
C ASP A 102 -27.09 6.96 6.41
N ASN A 103 -28.13 6.67 5.63
CA ASN A 103 -29.05 5.55 5.88
C ASN A 103 -28.68 4.28 5.10
N PHE A 104 -27.44 4.18 4.62
CA PHE A 104 -27.00 3.02 3.86
C PHE A 104 -26.75 1.81 4.76
N SER A 105 -27.05 0.61 4.24
CA SER A 105 -26.60 -0.64 4.83
C SER A 105 -25.07 -0.76 4.75
N MET A 106 -24.46 -1.69 5.52
CA MET A 106 -23.02 -1.95 5.43
C MET A 106 -22.58 -2.36 4.02
N GLU A 107 -23.42 -3.13 3.32
CA GLU A 107 -23.17 -3.53 1.93
C GLU A 107 -23.13 -2.30 1.00
N GLN A 108 -24.14 -1.42 1.11
CA GLN A 108 -24.22 -0.19 0.32
C GLN A 108 -23.05 0.76 0.60
N ARG A 109 -22.61 0.86 1.86
CA ARG A 109 -21.39 1.61 2.21
C ARG A 109 -20.15 0.99 1.59
N GLY A 110 -20.02 -0.33 1.64
CA GLY A 110 -18.91 -1.07 1.02
C GLY A 110 -18.80 -0.79 -0.48
N VAL A 111 -19.90 -0.90 -1.21
CA VAL A 111 -19.98 -0.58 -2.65
C VAL A 111 -19.57 0.88 -2.90
N ARG A 112 -20.12 1.82 -2.11
CA ARG A 112 -19.76 3.24 -2.23
C ARG A 112 -18.26 3.52 -2.09
N TYR A 113 -17.58 2.89 -1.14
CA TYR A 113 -16.12 3.03 -1.00
C TYR A 113 -15.36 2.38 -2.17
N ALA A 114 -15.87 1.30 -2.74
CA ALA A 114 -15.31 0.68 -3.94
C ALA A 114 -15.48 1.59 -5.17
N ASP A 115 -16.64 2.23 -5.33
CA ASP A 115 -16.90 3.19 -6.41
C ASP A 115 -15.93 4.38 -6.33
N MET A 116 -15.65 4.91 -5.14
CA MET A 116 -14.65 5.97 -4.94
C MET A 116 -13.24 5.54 -5.37
N LEU A 117 -12.90 4.26 -5.21
CA LEU A 117 -11.63 3.72 -5.70
C LEU A 117 -11.63 3.61 -7.22
N GLU A 118 -12.72 3.13 -7.84
CA GLU A 118 -12.85 3.08 -9.29
C GLU A 118 -12.75 4.47 -9.93
N GLU A 119 -13.47 5.45 -9.39
CA GLU A 119 -13.38 6.85 -9.81
C GLU A 119 -11.93 7.37 -9.77
N LYS A 120 -11.17 7.00 -8.72
CA LYS A 120 -9.75 7.39 -8.61
C LYS A 120 -8.86 6.69 -9.62
N ILE A 121 -9.16 5.44 -9.96
CA ILE A 121 -8.40 4.66 -10.96
C ILE A 121 -8.60 5.24 -12.36
N LEU A 122 -9.81 5.72 -12.67
CA LEU A 122 -10.17 6.23 -14.00
C LEU A 122 -9.74 7.69 -14.27
N ALA A 123 -9.27 8.42 -13.24
CA ALA A 123 -8.82 9.82 -13.31
C ALA A 123 -7.32 10.00 -13.66
#